data_AF-A0A9X5S6K4-F1
#
_entry.id   AF-A0A9X5S6K4-F1
#
_cell.length_a   1.000
_cell.length_b   1.000
_cell.length_c   1.000
_cell.angle_alpha   90.00
_cell.angle_beta   90.00
_cell.angle_gamma   90.00
#
_symmetry.space_group_name_H-M   'P 1'
#
loop_
_entity.id
_entity.type
_entity.pdbx_description
1 polymer ?
#
loop_
_entity_poly.entity_id
_entity_poly.type
_entity_poly.pdbx_seq_one_letter_code
_entity_poly.pdbx_strand_id
1 'polypeptide(L)'
;MKTSRIAKTALYLAAAAVLSACAGKSHVKADGTTDNPVFPKPYSVTFNKNQGTFPTADELEQMKPGLSKDDIYKILGRPHYDEGMFGVREWNYLFHFRTPGVPANPDIGSNVEGITTCQYKVLFDKHKYARSFHWKAVFPEDAVCPPVQEVAPQPAPEPQIIIREVVPETPHRIRR
;
A
#
# COMPACT_ATOMS: atom_id res chain seq x y z
N MET A 1 39.62 -9.99 41.18
CA MET A 1 39.94 -9.68 39.77
C MET A 1 39.01 -10.33 38.72
N LYS A 2 38.31 -11.45 38.99
CA LYS A 2 37.39 -12.12 38.04
C LYS A 2 36.06 -11.37 37.79
N THR A 3 35.48 -10.75 38.82
CA THR A 3 34.20 -10.02 38.75
C THR A 3 34.24 -8.77 37.85
N SER A 4 35.36 -8.04 37.82
CA SER A 4 35.54 -6.87 36.93
C SER A 4 35.58 -7.24 35.45
N ARG A 5 36.11 -8.43 35.09
CA ARG A 5 36.14 -8.89 33.70
C ARG A 5 34.74 -9.30 33.21
N ILE A 6 33.94 -9.95 34.06
CA ILE A 6 32.56 -10.37 33.75
C ILE A 6 31.63 -9.16 33.61
N ALA A 7 31.79 -8.15 34.47
CA ALA A 7 31.01 -6.91 34.37
C ALA A 7 31.32 -6.13 33.09
N LYS A 8 32.58 -6.11 32.66
CA LYS A 8 33.00 -5.46 31.40
C LYS A 8 32.45 -6.19 30.17
N THR A 9 32.52 -7.53 30.11
CA THR A 9 31.95 -8.29 28.98
C THR A 9 30.43 -8.22 28.91
N ALA A 10 29.72 -8.21 30.05
CA ALA A 10 28.28 -7.98 30.08
C ALA A 10 27.90 -6.59 29.55
N LEU A 11 28.69 -5.55 29.88
CA LEU A 11 28.48 -4.19 29.39
C LEU A 11 28.70 -4.08 27.87
N TYR A 12 29.69 -4.78 27.30
CA TYR A 12 29.92 -4.83 25.85
C TYR A 12 28.80 -5.57 25.10
N LEU A 13 28.29 -6.69 25.64
CA LEU A 13 27.16 -7.42 25.05
C LEU A 13 25.85 -6.63 25.12
N ALA A 14 25.60 -5.92 26.24
CA ALA A 14 24.45 -5.04 26.37
C ALA A 14 24.52 -3.85 25.39
N ALA A 15 25.71 -3.26 25.20
CA ALA A 15 25.90 -2.19 24.22
C ALA A 15 25.66 -2.67 22.78
N ALA A 16 26.15 -3.86 22.41
CA ALA A 16 25.93 -4.42 21.06
C ALA A 16 24.45 -4.71 20.77
N ALA A 17 23.68 -5.17 21.76
CA ALA A 17 22.24 -5.43 21.62
C ALA A 17 21.42 -4.15 21.39
N VAL A 18 21.86 -3.00 21.92
CA VAL A 18 21.17 -1.72 21.74
C VAL A 18 21.36 -1.15 20.32
N LEU A 19 22.51 -1.38 19.67
CA LEU A 19 22.76 -0.88 18.31
C LEU A 19 21.96 -1.61 17.21
N SER A 20 21.58 -2.87 17.42
CA SER A 20 20.79 -3.64 16.45
C SER A 20 19.33 -3.19 16.32
N ALA A 21 18.81 -2.39 17.27
CA ALA A 21 17.39 -2.02 17.30
C ALA A 21 17.02 -0.84 16.41
N CYS A 22 17.99 -0.06 15.92
CA CYS A 22 17.73 1.18 15.18
C CYS A 22 17.76 1.03 13.64
N ALA A 23 18.25 -0.09 13.10
CA ALA A 23 18.57 -0.18 11.67
C ALA A 23 17.37 -0.51 10.75
N GLY A 24 16.20 -0.85 11.30
CA GLY A 24 15.08 -1.41 10.52
C GLY A 24 13.88 -0.49 10.26
N LYS A 25 13.82 0.70 10.88
CA LYS A 25 12.59 1.51 10.93
C LYS A 25 12.83 2.99 10.69
N SER A 26 11.81 3.68 10.20
CA SER A 26 11.89 5.13 9.99
C SER A 26 11.80 5.86 11.34
N HIS A 27 12.53 6.97 11.48
CA HIS A 27 12.30 7.90 12.58
C HIS A 27 11.06 8.76 12.25
N VAL A 28 9.92 8.47 12.88
CA VAL A 28 8.65 9.15 12.62
C VAL A 28 8.44 10.31 13.60
N LYS A 29 8.42 11.54 13.08
CA LYS A 29 8.12 12.78 13.86
C LYS A 29 6.70 12.72 14.41
N ALA A 30 6.39 13.46 15.49
CA ALA A 30 5.11 13.38 16.20
C ALA A 30 3.87 13.68 15.33
N ASP A 31 4.03 14.44 14.26
CA ASP A 31 3.02 14.79 13.26
C ASP A 31 2.82 13.71 12.18
N GLY A 32 3.52 12.57 12.27
CA GLY A 32 3.39 11.46 11.32
C GLY A 32 4.16 11.65 10.02
N THR A 33 5.18 12.51 10.02
CA THR A 33 6.10 12.70 8.88
C THR A 33 7.50 12.14 9.16
N THR A 34 8.31 12.02 8.12
CA THR A 34 9.73 11.71 8.21
C THR A 34 10.47 12.33 7.04
N ASP A 35 11.74 12.69 7.22
CA ASP A 35 12.59 13.19 6.14
C ASP A 35 13.30 12.05 5.41
N ASN A 36 13.42 10.88 6.05
CA ASN A 36 14.17 9.73 5.55
C ASN A 36 13.37 8.45 5.80
N PRO A 37 12.40 8.11 4.92
CA PRO A 37 11.63 6.88 5.06
C PRO A 37 12.54 5.66 4.86
N VAL A 38 12.55 4.74 5.83
CA VAL A 38 13.32 3.50 5.77
C VAL A 38 12.37 2.35 5.44
N PHE A 39 12.61 1.68 4.32
CA PHE A 39 11.80 0.54 3.89
C PHE A 39 12.44 -0.80 4.29
N PRO A 40 11.64 -1.80 4.71
CA PRO A 40 12.15 -3.15 4.94
C PRO A 40 12.66 -3.80 3.64
N LYS A 41 13.31 -4.96 3.74
CA LYS A 41 13.70 -5.74 2.56
C LYS A 41 12.44 -6.15 1.78
N PRO A 42 12.36 -5.94 0.45
CA PRO A 42 11.10 -6.12 -0.29
C PRO A 42 10.39 -7.45 -0.08
N TYR A 43 11.10 -8.57 -0.18
CA TYR A 43 10.49 -9.90 -0.08
C TYR A 43 10.59 -10.52 1.32
N SER A 44 10.75 -9.71 2.37
CA SER A 44 10.69 -10.18 3.77
C SER A 44 9.30 -9.97 4.39
N VAL A 45 8.26 -10.12 3.59
CA VAL A 45 6.86 -10.04 4.05
C VAL A 45 6.50 -11.26 4.89
N THR A 46 5.51 -11.11 5.76
CA THR A 46 4.97 -12.17 6.63
C THR A 46 3.92 -13.04 5.93
N PHE A 47 3.66 -12.78 4.65
CA PHE A 47 2.64 -13.45 3.86
C PHE A 47 3.20 -14.72 3.20
N ASN A 48 2.29 -15.59 2.76
CA ASN A 48 2.67 -16.83 2.08
C ASN A 48 3.49 -16.53 0.82
N LYS A 49 4.44 -17.42 0.52
CA LYS A 49 5.36 -17.33 -0.64
C LYS A 49 6.16 -16.03 -0.74
N ASN A 50 6.26 -15.26 0.35
CA ASN A 50 6.98 -13.99 0.38
C ASN A 50 6.44 -12.96 -0.64
N GLN A 51 5.15 -13.01 -0.96
CA GLN A 51 4.52 -12.11 -1.92
C GLN A 51 3.54 -11.14 -1.28
N GLY A 52 3.39 -10.00 -1.96
CA GLY A 52 2.44 -8.95 -1.64
C GLY A 52 1.05 -9.21 -2.19
N THR A 53 0.27 -8.14 -2.33
CA THR A 53 -1.09 -8.19 -2.87
C THR A 53 -1.24 -7.26 -4.07
N PHE A 54 -2.34 -7.36 -4.79
CA PHE A 54 -2.71 -6.46 -5.88
C PHE A 54 -3.80 -5.52 -5.37
N PRO A 55 -3.48 -4.29 -4.92
CA PRO A 55 -4.51 -3.33 -4.53
C PRO A 55 -5.26 -2.82 -5.76
N THR A 56 -6.51 -2.44 -5.55
CA THR A 56 -7.35 -1.75 -6.55
C THR A 56 -7.06 -0.26 -6.57
N ALA A 57 -7.45 0.43 -7.65
CA ALA A 57 -7.34 1.88 -7.73
C ALA A 57 -8.18 2.57 -6.64
N ASP A 58 -9.41 2.10 -6.42
CA ASP A 58 -10.35 2.66 -5.44
C ASP A 58 -9.83 2.53 -4.00
N GLU A 59 -9.16 1.42 -3.66
CA GLU A 59 -8.52 1.26 -2.35
C GLU A 59 -7.39 2.28 -2.17
N LEU A 60 -6.54 2.47 -3.18
CA LEU A 60 -5.44 3.43 -3.11
C LEU A 60 -5.93 4.89 -3.12
N GLU A 61 -7.04 5.18 -3.81
CA GLU A 61 -7.63 6.52 -3.82
C GLU A 61 -8.16 6.90 -2.43
N GLN A 62 -8.70 5.95 -1.68
CA GLN A 62 -9.17 6.19 -0.31
C GLN A 62 -8.05 6.50 0.68
N MET A 63 -6.80 6.14 0.38
CA MET A 63 -5.65 6.34 1.27
C MET A 63 -5.24 7.81 1.39
N LYS A 64 -5.95 8.53 2.26
CA LYS A 64 -5.77 9.97 2.53
C LYS A 64 -5.39 10.22 4.00
N PRO A 65 -4.78 11.39 4.32
CA PRO A 65 -4.49 11.75 5.71
C PRO A 65 -5.76 11.78 6.57
N GLY A 66 -5.64 11.35 7.83
CA GLY A 66 -6.73 11.33 8.80
C GLY A 66 -7.38 9.97 9.01
N LEU A 67 -7.08 8.96 8.18
CA LEU A 67 -7.57 7.60 8.39
C LEU A 67 -7.06 7.01 9.71
N SER A 68 -7.95 6.29 10.40
CA SER A 68 -7.56 5.44 11.52
C SER A 68 -6.87 4.17 11.02
N LYS A 69 -6.23 3.45 11.93
CA LYS A 69 -5.66 2.13 11.63
C LYS A 69 -6.71 1.12 11.18
N ASP A 70 -7.92 1.20 11.74
CA ASP A 70 -9.02 0.29 11.40
C ASP A 70 -9.61 0.58 10.02
N ASP A 71 -9.67 1.85 9.62
CA ASP A 71 -10.03 2.21 8.24
C ASP A 71 -9.04 1.60 7.26
N ILE A 72 -7.74 1.72 7.54
CA ILE A 72 -6.71 1.15 6.67
C ILE A 72 -6.75 -0.37 6.68
N TYR A 73 -7.04 -1.01 7.81
CA TYR A 73 -7.29 -2.46 7.85
C TYR A 73 -8.45 -2.85 6.95
N LYS A 74 -9.52 -2.05 6.90
CA LYS A 74 -10.66 -2.30 6.02
C LYS A 74 -10.32 -2.08 4.54
N ILE A 75 -9.47 -1.08 4.23
CA ILE A 75 -9.13 -0.70 2.85
C ILE A 75 -8.03 -1.60 2.27
N LEU A 76 -6.90 -1.76 2.97
CA LEU A 76 -5.71 -2.46 2.46
C LEU A 76 -5.45 -3.80 3.15
N GLY A 77 -6.24 -4.13 4.16
CA GLY A 77 -5.96 -5.28 5.02
C GLY A 77 -4.78 -5.02 5.96
N ARG A 78 -4.27 -6.12 6.51
CA ARG A 78 -3.15 -6.07 7.45
C ARG A 78 -1.84 -5.67 6.76
N PRO A 79 -0.94 -4.98 7.46
CA PRO A 79 0.40 -4.69 6.95
C PRO A 79 1.16 -5.97 6.60
N HIS A 80 1.99 -5.90 5.57
CA HIS A 80 2.66 -7.10 5.03
C HIS A 80 3.95 -7.45 5.78
N TYR A 81 4.52 -6.53 6.56
CA TYR A 81 5.78 -6.71 7.28
C TYR A 81 5.59 -6.74 8.80
N ASP A 82 6.62 -7.18 9.52
CA ASP A 82 6.66 -7.08 10.98
C ASP A 82 6.77 -5.61 11.42
N GLU A 83 5.87 -5.21 12.31
CA GLU A 83 5.74 -3.82 12.77
C GLU A 83 6.29 -3.58 14.16
N GLY A 84 6.74 -4.64 14.84
CA GLY A 84 7.03 -4.66 16.27
C GLY A 84 5.77 -4.64 17.14
N MET A 85 5.98 -4.79 18.45
CA MET A 85 4.89 -5.00 19.41
C MET A 85 4.35 -3.72 20.06
N PHE A 86 5.15 -2.64 20.14
CA PHE A 86 4.80 -1.46 20.93
C PHE A 86 4.95 -0.18 20.13
N GLY A 87 4.00 0.74 20.31
CA GLY A 87 4.13 2.11 19.82
C GLY A 87 4.19 2.24 18.30
N VAL A 88 3.72 1.25 17.52
CA VAL A 88 3.82 1.22 16.04
C VAL A 88 3.26 2.48 15.38
N ARG A 89 4.08 3.15 14.57
CA ARG A 89 3.77 4.40 13.84
C ARG A 89 4.12 4.36 12.36
N GLU A 90 4.51 3.20 11.86
CA GLU A 90 4.70 2.96 10.44
C GLU A 90 4.14 1.59 10.08
N TRP A 91 3.39 1.52 8.99
CA TRP A 91 2.91 0.30 8.37
C TRP A 91 3.51 0.19 6.98
N ASN A 92 3.87 -1.02 6.56
CA ASN A 92 4.49 -1.25 5.26
C ASN A 92 3.73 -2.34 4.50
N TYR A 93 3.67 -2.17 3.19
CA TYR A 93 3.00 -3.06 2.25
C TYR A 93 3.92 -3.33 1.06
N LEU A 94 3.76 -4.50 0.48
CA LEU A 94 4.34 -4.88 -0.81
C LEU A 94 3.18 -5.04 -1.77
N PHE A 95 3.12 -4.21 -2.80
CA PHE A 95 2.03 -4.20 -3.77
C PHE A 95 2.54 -4.55 -5.15
N HIS A 96 1.70 -5.26 -5.88
CA HIS A 96 1.90 -5.67 -7.25
C HIS A 96 0.88 -4.98 -8.14
N PHE A 97 1.30 -4.60 -9.34
CA PHE A 97 0.47 -3.94 -10.33
C PHE A 97 0.65 -4.62 -11.68
N ARG A 98 -0.44 -4.75 -12.42
CA ARG A 98 -0.37 -5.23 -13.80
C ARG A 98 0.13 -4.09 -14.69
N THR A 99 1.29 -4.29 -15.29
CA THR A 99 1.96 -3.29 -16.11
C THR A 99 2.55 -3.99 -17.34
N PRO A 100 1.92 -3.85 -18.53
CA PRO A 100 2.41 -4.46 -19.76
C PRO A 100 3.88 -4.09 -20.04
N GLY A 101 4.64 -5.03 -20.62
CA GLY A 101 6.03 -4.79 -21.03
C GLY A 101 7.07 -4.88 -19.91
N VAL A 102 6.67 -5.07 -18.64
CA VAL A 102 7.60 -5.37 -17.55
C VAL A 102 8.05 -6.84 -17.64
N PRO A 103 9.35 -7.16 -17.60
CA PRO A 103 9.83 -8.55 -17.63
C PRO A 103 9.41 -9.33 -16.39
N ALA A 104 9.54 -10.66 -16.41
CA ALA A 104 9.29 -11.47 -15.23
C ALA A 104 10.29 -11.12 -14.13
N ASN A 105 9.78 -10.93 -12.91
CA ASN A 105 10.63 -10.61 -11.77
C ASN A 105 11.41 -11.86 -11.31
N PRO A 106 12.75 -11.84 -11.35
CA PRO A 106 13.56 -12.99 -10.97
C PRO A 106 13.51 -13.30 -9.46
N ASP A 107 13.16 -12.32 -8.63
CA ASP A 107 13.07 -12.48 -7.17
C ASP A 107 11.71 -13.08 -6.74
N ILE A 108 10.76 -13.20 -7.67
CA ILE A 108 9.41 -13.70 -7.41
C ILE A 108 9.20 -15.02 -8.18
N GLY A 109 8.97 -16.11 -7.44
CA GLY A 109 8.85 -17.46 -8.01
C GLY A 109 7.63 -17.75 -8.90
N SER A 110 6.83 -16.75 -9.27
CA SER A 110 5.68 -16.93 -10.17
C SER A 110 6.09 -16.99 -11.65
N ASN A 111 7.24 -16.43 -12.04
CA ASN A 111 7.71 -16.33 -13.43
C ASN A 111 6.69 -15.71 -14.41
N VAL A 112 5.87 -14.80 -13.91
CA VAL A 112 4.87 -14.08 -14.71
C VAL A 112 5.40 -12.69 -15.06
N GLU A 113 5.37 -12.36 -16.34
CA GLU A 113 5.69 -11.02 -16.86
C GLU A 113 4.55 -10.03 -16.57
N GLY A 114 4.85 -8.75 -16.75
CA GLY A 114 3.88 -7.67 -16.67
C GLY A 114 3.49 -7.30 -15.25
N ILE A 115 4.39 -7.48 -14.28
CA ILE A 115 4.15 -7.18 -12.86
C ILE A 115 5.17 -6.17 -12.36
N THR A 116 4.71 -4.94 -12.11
CA THR A 116 5.48 -3.96 -11.33
C THR A 116 5.28 -4.24 -9.84
N THR A 117 6.35 -4.19 -9.06
CA THR A 117 6.31 -4.34 -7.60
C THR A 117 6.78 -3.06 -6.93
N CYS A 118 5.99 -2.58 -5.98
CA CYS A 118 6.25 -1.38 -5.21
C CYS A 118 6.10 -1.66 -3.72
N GLN A 119 6.93 -1.04 -2.90
CA GLN A 119 6.64 -0.89 -1.48
C GLN A 119 5.83 0.37 -1.23
N TYR A 120 4.87 0.26 -0.33
CA TYR A 120 4.04 1.35 0.13
C TYR A 120 4.13 1.46 1.65
N LYS A 121 4.37 2.66 2.16
CA LYS A 121 4.52 2.92 3.59
C LYS A 121 3.50 3.97 4.03
N VAL A 122 2.82 3.67 5.13
CA VAL A 122 1.92 4.60 5.82
C VAL A 122 2.57 5.01 7.14
N LEU A 123 2.67 6.31 7.39
CA LEU A 123 3.16 6.86 8.66
C LEU A 123 2.02 7.49 9.45
N PHE A 124 2.06 7.26 10.77
CA PHE A 124 1.04 7.71 11.70
C PHE A 124 1.57 8.76 12.66
N ASP A 125 0.74 9.74 13.01
CA ASP A 125 1.04 10.70 14.08
C ASP A 125 1.07 10.02 15.46
N LYS A 126 1.30 10.83 16.51
CA LYS A 126 1.27 10.37 17.90
C LYS A 126 -0.10 9.83 18.34
N HIS A 127 -1.18 10.24 17.66
CA HIS A 127 -2.56 9.82 17.90
C HIS A 127 -3.01 8.65 17.04
N LYS A 128 -2.11 8.07 16.23
CA LYS A 128 -2.36 6.92 15.36
C LYS A 128 -3.28 7.21 14.17
N TYR A 129 -3.36 8.45 13.74
CA TYR A 129 -3.95 8.79 12.44
C TYR A 129 -2.90 8.80 11.35
N ALA A 130 -3.24 8.30 10.17
CA ALA A 130 -2.35 8.33 9.01
C ALA A 130 -2.11 9.77 8.54
N ARG A 131 -0.88 10.08 8.15
CA ARG A 131 -0.48 11.46 7.80
C ARG A 131 0.34 11.55 6.54
N SER A 132 1.32 10.66 6.38
CA SER A 132 2.16 10.65 5.18
C SER A 132 2.26 9.24 4.59
N PHE A 133 2.41 9.21 3.28
CA PHE A 133 2.38 8.01 2.46
C PHE A 133 3.58 8.05 1.53
N HIS A 134 4.33 6.95 1.47
CA HIS A 134 5.60 6.90 0.74
C HIS A 134 5.62 5.68 -0.16
N TRP A 135 6.09 5.88 -1.38
CA TRP A 135 6.28 4.82 -2.36
C TRP A 135 7.75 4.56 -2.57
N LYS A 136 8.09 3.30 -2.84
CA LYS A 136 9.42 2.90 -3.28
C LYS A 136 9.28 1.83 -4.35
N ALA A 137 9.91 2.05 -5.50
CA ALA A 137 10.02 1.03 -6.54
C ALA A 137 10.88 -0.14 -6.05
N VAL A 138 10.43 -1.35 -6.35
CA VAL A 138 11.18 -2.59 -6.08
C VAL A 138 11.57 -3.24 -7.39
N PHE A 139 10.61 -3.39 -8.30
CA PHE A 139 10.87 -4.02 -9.58
C PHE A 139 9.89 -3.53 -10.65
N PRO A 140 10.38 -3.02 -11.79
CA PRO A 140 11.75 -2.53 -11.99
C PRO A 140 12.16 -1.47 -10.95
N GLU A 141 13.45 -1.33 -10.65
CA GLU A 141 13.93 -0.41 -9.59
C GLU A 141 13.67 1.07 -9.92
N ASP A 142 13.51 1.40 -11.20
CA ASP A 142 13.25 2.73 -11.75
C ASP A 142 11.78 2.96 -12.11
N ALA A 143 10.89 2.02 -11.76
CA ALA A 143 9.47 2.15 -12.04
C ALA A 143 8.82 3.30 -11.27
N VAL A 144 7.79 3.89 -11.87
CA VAL A 144 6.91 4.85 -11.18
C VAL A 144 5.87 4.09 -10.36
N CYS A 145 5.72 4.46 -9.09
CA CYS A 145 4.83 3.80 -8.13
C CYS A 145 3.78 4.77 -7.55
N PRO A 146 2.48 4.41 -7.54
CA PRO A 146 1.90 3.31 -8.30
C PRO A 146 1.99 3.61 -9.81
N PRO A 147 2.09 2.60 -10.68
CA PRO A 147 2.07 2.85 -12.11
C PRO A 147 0.73 3.47 -12.49
N VAL A 148 0.76 4.40 -13.45
CA VAL A 148 -0.46 4.98 -14.02
C VAL A 148 -1.21 3.84 -14.69
N GLN A 149 -2.33 3.43 -14.11
CA GLN A 149 -3.23 2.50 -14.78
C GLN A 149 -3.88 3.28 -15.92
N GLU A 150 -3.54 2.92 -17.16
CA GLU A 150 -4.35 3.29 -18.31
C GLU A 150 -5.69 2.58 -18.15
N VAL A 151 -6.63 3.22 -17.45
CA VAL A 151 -8.02 2.80 -17.45
C VAL A 151 -8.48 3.00 -18.89
N ALA A 152 -8.57 1.90 -19.66
CA ALA A 152 -9.20 1.94 -20.97
C ALA A 152 -10.54 2.67 -20.80
N PRO A 153 -10.85 3.69 -21.63
CA PRO A 153 -12.03 4.51 -21.44
C PRO A 153 -13.24 3.60 -21.32
N GLN A 154 -13.90 3.62 -20.16
CA GLN A 154 -15.18 2.94 -20.00
C GLN A 154 -16.08 3.52 -21.09
N PRO A 155 -16.71 2.69 -21.95
CA PRO A 155 -17.62 3.21 -22.96
C PRO A 155 -18.67 4.03 -22.21
N ALA A 156 -18.79 5.31 -22.60
CA ALA A 156 -19.79 6.21 -22.03
C ALA A 156 -21.16 5.50 -22.06
N PRO A 157 -22.00 5.64 -21.02
CA PRO A 157 -23.32 5.03 -21.03
C PRO A 157 -24.04 5.47 -22.30
N GLU A 158 -24.36 4.51 -23.18
CA GLU A 158 -25.10 4.80 -24.39
C GLU A 158 -26.41 5.51 -24.01
N PRO A 159 -26.77 6.61 -24.68
CA PRO A 159 -28.01 7.31 -24.38
C PRO A 159 -29.17 6.34 -24.57
N GLN A 160 -29.88 6.01 -23.49
CA GLN A 160 -31.08 5.20 -23.57
C GLN A 160 -32.15 5.97 -24.36
N ILE A 161 -32.41 5.55 -25.59
CA ILE A 161 -33.46 6.14 -26.43
C ILE A 161 -34.82 5.70 -25.87
N ILE A 162 -35.44 6.57 -25.07
CA ILE A 162 -36.83 6.38 -24.65
C ILE A 162 -37.73 6.73 -25.84
N ILE A 163 -38.13 5.72 -26.60
CA ILE A 163 -39.17 5.89 -27.62
C ILE A 163 -40.49 6.13 -26.88
N ARG A 164 -40.92 7.39 -26.83
CA ARG A 164 -42.30 7.72 -26.43
C ARG A 164 -43.22 7.20 -27.54
N GLU A 165 -43.89 6.09 -27.29
CA GLU A 165 -44.98 5.61 -28.13
C GLU A 165 -46.11 6.64 -28.09
N VAL A 166 -46.27 7.39 -29.17
CA VAL A 166 -47.38 8.34 -29.33
C VAL A 166 -48.62 7.52 -29.67
N VAL A 167 -49.47 7.29 -28.68
CA VAL A 167 -50.80 6.71 -28.90
C VAL A 167 -51.60 7.68 -29.80
N PRO A 168 -52.02 7.27 -31.00
CA PRO A 168 -52.81 8.15 -31.86
C PRO A 168 -54.21 8.34 -31.26
N GLU A 169 -54.60 9.60 -31.01
CA GLU A 169 -55.95 9.93 -30.54
C GLU A 169 -56.99 9.59 -31.61
N THR A 170 -57.99 8.81 -31.21
CA THR A 170 -59.12 8.41 -32.05
C THR A 170 -59.99 9.64 -32.35
N PRO A 171 -60.24 10.02 -33.61
CA PRO A 171 -61.04 11.19 -33.91
C PRO A 171 -62.52 10.98 -33.53
N HIS A 172 -63.04 11.88 -32.70
CA HIS A 172 -64.44 11.89 -32.29
C HIS A 172 -65.35 12.23 -33.48
N ARG A 173 -66.22 11.29 -33.88
CA ARG A 173 -67.19 11.47 -34.97
C ARG A 173 -68.40 12.26 -34.46
N ILE A 174 -68.52 13.52 -34.86
CA ILE A 174 -69.71 14.35 -34.60
C ILE A 174 -70.84 13.84 -35.51
N ARG A 175 -71.95 13.38 -34.92
CA ARG A 175 -73.19 13.08 -35.66
C ARG A 175 -73.95 14.39 -35.86
N ARG A 176 -74.38 14.63 -37.11
CA ARG A 176 -75.30 15.72 -37.49
C ARG A 176 -76.72 15.40 -37.06
#